data_AF-A0A965DJJ7-F1
#
_entry.id   AF-A0A965DJJ7-F1
#
_cell.length_a   1.000
_cell.length_b   1.000
_cell.length_c   1.000
_cell.angle_alpha   90.00
_cell.angle_beta   90.00
_cell.angle_gamma   90.00
#
_symmetry.space_group_name_H-M   'P 1'
#
loop_
_entity.id
_entity.type
_entity.pdbx_description
1 polymer ?
#
loop_
_entity_poly.entity_id
_entity_poly.type
_entity_poly.pdbx_seq_one_letter_code
_entity_poly.pdbx_strand_id
1 'polypeptide(L)' 'MTRLIFLGPPGAGKGTQAQILASALKVPHISTGEILRTAVADKTELGTQAQAF' A
#
# COMPACT_ATOMS: atom_id res chain seq x y z
N MET A 1 -9.90 2.34 -17.39
CA MET A 1 -9.59 2.02 -15.98
C MET A 1 -8.23 2.61 -15.64
N THR A 2 -8.17 3.53 -14.68
CA THR A 2 -6.93 4.26 -14.34
C THR A 2 -6.11 3.47 -13.34
N ARG A 3 -4.80 3.27 -13.61
CA ARG A 3 -3.85 2.59 -12.72
C ARG A 3 -2.62 3.49 -12.57
N LEU A 4 -2.29 3.85 -11.34
CA LEU A 4 -1.21 4.79 -11.02
C LEU A 4 -0.20 4.12 -10.08
N ILE A 5 1.07 4.45 -10.27
CA ILE A 5 2.17 4.05 -9.40
C ILE A 5 2.87 5.31 -8.92
N PHE A 6 3.07 5.45 -7.61
CA PHE A 6 3.76 6.60 -7.01
C PHE A 6 5.16 6.17 -6.56
N LEU A 7 6.18 6.79 -7.14
CA LEU A 7 7.59 6.54 -6.84
C LEU A 7 8.24 7.81 -6.27
N GLY A 8 9.26 7.64 -5.44
CA GLY A 8 9.98 8.76 -4.80
C GLY A 8 10.49 8.41 -3.40
N PRO A 9 11.38 9.24 -2.84
CA PRO A 9 12.06 8.94 -1.57
C PRO A 9 11.10 8.95 -0.37
N PRO A 10 11.51 8.39 0.80
CA PRO A 10 10.79 8.56 2.05
C PRO A 10 10.54 10.06 2.35
N GLY A 11 9.36 10.39 2.88
CA GLY A 11 9.00 11.79 3.18
C GLY A 11 8.52 12.63 1.98
N ALA A 12 8.62 12.15 0.73
CA ALA A 12 8.22 12.92 -0.46
C ALA A 12 6.71 13.16 -0.65
N GLY A 13 5.86 12.82 0.33
CA GLY A 13 4.41 13.04 0.25
C GLY A 13 3.63 12.08 -0.66
N LYS A 14 4.24 10.97 -1.12
CA LYS A 14 3.60 9.99 -2.02
C LYS A 14 2.25 9.48 -1.50
N GLY A 15 2.19 9.09 -0.22
CA GLY A 15 0.97 8.57 0.40
C GLY A 15 -0.15 9.61 0.40
N THR A 16 0.17 10.86 0.74
CA THR A 16 -0.78 11.98 0.72
C THR A 16 -1.35 12.19 -0.70
N GLN A 17 -0.49 12.23 -1.71
CA GLN A 17 -0.93 12.41 -3.10
C GLN A 17 -1.74 11.22 -3.62
N ALA A 18 -1.32 9.99 -3.26
CA ALA A 18 -2.02 8.78 -3.65
C ALA A 18 -3.44 8.72 -3.04
N GLN A 19 -3.62 9.14 -1.77
CA GLN A 19 -4.95 9.21 -1.14
C GLN A 19 -5.85 10.26 -1.80
N ILE A 20 -5.33 11.46 -2.08
CA ILE A 20 -6.08 12.53 -2.76
C ILE A 20 -6.55 12.05 -4.14
N LEU A 21 -5.65 11.49 -4.94
CA LEU A 21 -5.96 11.02 -6.29
C LEU A 21 -6.87 9.78 -6.29
N ALA A 22 -6.69 8.85 -5.35
CA ALA A 22 -7.58 7.70 -5.18
C ALA A 22 -9.04 8.14 -4.95
N SER A 23 -9.24 9.13 -4.07
CA SER A 23 -10.55 9.72 -3.81
C SER A 23 -11.13 10.41 -5.05
N ALA A 24 -10.35 11.29 -5.69
CA ALA A 24 -10.79 12.05 -6.86
C ALA A 24 -11.14 11.15 -8.06
N LEU A 25 -10.35 10.10 -8.28
CA LEU A 25 -10.51 9.16 -9.39
C LEU A 25 -11.44 7.98 -9.05
N LYS A 26 -11.94 7.90 -7.81
CA LYS A 26 -12.77 6.80 -7.30
C LYS A 26 -12.14 5.42 -7.51
N VAL A 27 -10.85 5.32 -7.22
CA VAL A 27 -10.07 4.07 -7.27
C VAL A 27 -9.54 3.73 -5.88
N PRO A 28 -9.32 2.45 -5.55
CA PRO A 28 -8.75 2.08 -4.25
C PRO A 28 -7.32 2.60 -4.11
N HIS A 29 -6.99 3.07 -2.90
CA HIS A 29 -5.62 3.33 -2.50
C HIS A 29 -4.96 2.02 -2.06
N ILE A 30 -3.83 1.66 -2.66
CA ILE A 30 -3.10 0.43 -2.36
C ILE A 30 -1.70 0.78 -1.87
N SER A 31 -1.33 0.25 -0.69
CA SER A 31 -0.02 0.40 -0.07
C SER A 31 0.57 -0.97 0.24
N THR A 32 1.72 -1.30 -0.37
CA THR A 32 2.40 -2.60 -0.16
C THR A 32 2.79 -2.80 1.30
N GLY A 33 3.26 -1.76 1.98
CA GLY A 33 3.60 -1.83 3.40
C GLY A 33 2.40 -2.04 4.31
N GLU A 34 1.20 -1.57 3.93
CA GLU A 34 -0.02 -1.86 4.67
C GLU A 34 -0.51 -3.28 4.43
N ILE A 35 -0.57 -3.72 3.16
CA ILE A 35 -0.88 -5.12 2.80
C ILE A 35 -0.01 -6.10 3.57
N LEU A 36 1.31 -5.87 3.59
CA LEU A 36 2.25 -6.74 4.27
C LEU A 36 1.99 -6.79 5.79
N ARG A 37 1.84 -5.61 6.43
CA ARG A 37 1.60 -5.53 7.88
C ARG A 37 0.27 -6.17 8.28
N THR A 38 -0.78 -5.98 7.48
CA THR A 38 -2.08 -6.62 7.70
C THR A 38 -1.97 -8.14 7.55
N ALA A 39 -1.32 -8.62 6.48
CA ALA A 39 -1.15 -10.07 6.26
C ALA A 39 -0.41 -10.75 7.42
N VAL A 40 0.62 -10.10 7.99
CA VAL A 40 1.36 -10.55 9.17
C VAL A 40 0.47 -10.52 10.43
N ALA A 41 -0.24 -9.41 10.68
CA ALA A 41 -1.12 -9.27 11.84
C ALA A 41 -2.24 -10.33 11.85
N ASP A 42 -2.81 -10.61 10.69
CA ASP A 42 -3.89 -11.57 10.49
C ASP A 42 -3.41 -13.03 10.45
N LYS A 43 -2.08 -13.26 10.54
CA LYS A 43 -1.45 -14.60 10.49
C LYS A 43 -1.88 -15.43 9.27
N THR A 44 -2.06 -14.75 8.13
CA THR A 44 -2.26 -15.43 6.85
C THR A 44 -1.05 -16.29 6.52
N GLU A 45 -1.20 -17.30 5.67
CA GLU A 45 -0.07 -18.15 5.24
C GLU A 45 1.11 -17.32 4.70
N LEU A 46 0.83 -16.35 3.83
CA LEU A 46 1.83 -15.41 3.31
C LEU A 46 2.40 -14.50 4.39
N GLY A 47 1.58 -14.07 5.35
CA GLY A 47 2.03 -13.25 6.48
C GLY A 47 3.00 -13.99 7.40
N THR A 48 2.72 -15.26 7.69
CA THR A 48 3.63 -16.11 8.47
C THR A 48 4.95 -16.35 7.73
N GLN A 49 4.91 -16.57 6.41
CA GLN A 49 6.11 -16.67 5.58
C GLN A 49 6.92 -15.36 5.59
N ALA A 50 6.24 -14.21 5.49
CA ALA A 50 6.89 -12.90 5.49
C ALA A 50 7.56 -12.56 6.83
N GLN A 51 7.03 -13.06 7.95
CA GLN A 51 7.60 -12.82 9.29
C GLN A 51 8.92 -13.58 9.53
N ALA A 52 9.24 -14.58 8.71
CA ALA A 52 10.47 -15.37 8.84
C ALA A 52 11.74 -14.65 8.31
N PHE A 53 11.60 -13.46 7.73
CA PHE A 53 12.67 -12.64 7.14
C PHE A 53 12.76 -11.28 7.83
#